data_AF-A0A497L859-F1
#
_entry.id   AF-A0A497L859-F1
#
_cell.length_a   1.000
_cell.length_b   1.000
_cell.length_c   1.000
_cell.angle_alpha   90.00
_cell.angle_beta   90.00
_cell.angle_gamma   90.00
#
_symmetry.space_group_name_H-M   'P 1'
#
loop_
_entity.id
_entity.type
_entity.pdbx_description
1 polymer ?
#
loop_
_entity_poly.entity_id
_entity_poly.type
_entity_poly.pdbx_seq_one_letter_code
_entity_poly.pdbx_strand_id
1 'polypeptide(L)' 'HIEAFKVNVVDTTGAGDAFCAGFLYGLIKSKNLYDCGRIGNFVASKCIMKMGARTGLPYIKDQKLLD' A
#
# COMPACT_ATOMS: atom_id res chain seq x y z
N HIS A 1 15.62 -3.12 -2.95
CA HIS A 1 15.30 -1.69 -2.81
C HIS A 1 14.11 -1.38 -3.73
N ILE A 2 13.12 -0.61 -3.26
CA ILE A 2 11.90 -0.26 -4.01
C ILE A 2 11.66 1.24 -3.78
N GLU A 3 11.53 1.99 -4.87
CA GLU A 3 11.22 3.43 -4.81
C GLU A 3 9.83 3.69 -4.23
N ALA A 4 9.69 4.73 -3.42
CA ALA A 4 8.41 5.11 -2.83
C ALA A 4 7.47 5.71 -3.89
N PHE A 5 6.16 5.46 -3.76
CA PHE A 5 5.17 6.17 -4.59
C PHE A 5 5.12 7.65 -4.20
N LYS A 6 5.34 8.54 -5.17
CA LYS A 6 5.17 9.98 -4.97
C LYS A 6 3.69 10.31 -4.89
N VAL A 7 3.24 10.78 -3.72
CA VAL A 7 1.85 11.15 -3.45
C VAL A 7 1.78 12.45 -2.64
N ASN A 8 0.65 13.14 -2.69
CA ASN A 8 0.39 14.27 -1.80
C ASN A 8 -0.02 13.75 -0.41
N VAL A 9 0.82 13.95 0.59
CA VAL A 9 0.61 13.42 1.95
C VAL A 9 -0.35 14.32 2.72
N VAL A 10 -1.35 13.71 3.36
CA VAL A 10 -2.35 14.39 4.20
C VAL A 10 -2.19 13.98 5.67
N ASP A 11 -2.08 12.68 5.96
CA ASP A 11 -1.93 12.12 7.31
C ASP A 11 -1.22 10.77 7.22
N THR A 12 -0.13 10.56 7.97
CA THR A 12 0.66 9.32 7.91
C THR A 12 0.17 8.23 8.88
N THR A 13 -0.87 8.51 9.66
CA THR A 13 -1.42 7.56 10.64
C THR A 13 -1.81 6.25 9.96
N GLY A 14 -1.31 5.11 10.46
CA GLY A 14 -1.61 3.78 9.92
C GLY A 14 -0.85 3.38 8.64
N ALA A 15 0.12 4.18 8.17
CA ALA A 15 0.90 3.85 6.96
C ALA A 15 1.66 2.52 7.08
N GLY A 16 2.23 2.23 8.26
CA GLY A 16 2.95 0.98 8.52
C GLY A 16 2.04 -0.24 8.50
N ASP A 17 0.89 -0.16 9.16
CA ASP A 17 -0.13 -1.21 9.15
C ASP A 17 -0.64 -1.47 7.73
N ALA A 18 -0.89 -0.41 6.97
CA ALA A 18 -1.28 -0.46 5.57
C ALA A 18 -0.21 -1.15 4.70
N PHE A 19 1.08 -0.85 4.92
CA PHE A 19 2.19 -1.53 4.25
C PHE A 19 2.20 -3.02 4.58
N CYS A 20 2.17 -3.38 5.86
CA CYS A 20 2.18 -4.76 6.32
C CYS A 20 0.99 -5.55 5.77
N ALA A 21 -0.21 -4.97 5.78
CA ALA A 21 -1.41 -5.59 5.21
C ALA A 21 -1.26 -5.85 3.71
N GLY A 22 -0.74 -4.88 2.94
CA GLY A 22 -0.45 -5.06 1.52
C GLY A 22 0.63 -6.12 1.24
N PHE A 23 1.69 -6.15 2.04
CA PHE A 23 2.76 -7.14 1.92
C PHE A 23 2.25 -8.56 2.21
N LEU A 24 1.51 -8.74 3.30
CA LEU A 24 0.90 -10.02 3.68
C LEU A 24 -0.12 -10.48 2.63
N TYR A 25 -0.90 -9.56 2.07
CA TYR A 25 -1.78 -9.87 0.94
C TYR A 25 -1.00 -10.47 -0.24
N GLY A 26 0.14 -9.86 -0.62
CA GLY A 26 1.01 -10.39 -1.66
C GLY A 26 1.52 -11.80 -1.35
N LEU A 27 1.96 -12.04 -0.11
CA LEU A 27 2.43 -13.35 0.34
C LEU A 27 1.33 -14.43 0.26
N ILE A 28 0.12 -14.12 0.74
CA ILE A 28 -1.04 -15.03 0.67
C ILE A 28 -1.41 -15.36 -0.78
N LYS A 29 -1.14 -14.44 -1.71
CA LYS A 29 -1.31 -14.63 -3.16
C LYS A 29 -0.08 -15.24 -3.85
N SER A 30 0.86 -15.78 -3.08
CA SER A 30 2.08 -16.45 -3.57
C SER A 30 2.92 -15.57 -4.50
N LYS A 31 2.92 -14.25 -4.28
CA LYS A 31 3.81 -13.32 -4.99
C LYS A 31 5.23 -13.44 -4.45
N ASN A 32 6.23 -13.04 -5.25
CA ASN A 32 7.60 -12.93 -4.78
C ASN A 32 7.75 -11.74 -3.80
N LEU A 33 8.85 -11.70 -3.04
CA LEU A 33 9.08 -10.67 -2.03
C LEU A 33 9.15 -9.24 -2.59
N TYR A 34 9.64 -9.09 -3.82
CA TYR A 34 9.71 -7.79 -4.48
C TYR A 34 8.30 -7.24 -4.76
N ASP A 35 7.42 -8.07 -5.31
CA ASP A 35 6.03 -7.71 -5.57
C ASP A 35 5.25 -7.49 -4.27
N CYS A 36 5.50 -8.29 -3.23
CA CYS A 36 4.92 -8.05 -1.90
C CYS A 36 5.29 -6.66 -1.37
N GLY A 37 6.57 -6.28 -1.51
CA GLY A 37 7.06 -4.95 -1.16
C GLY A 37 6.39 -3.84 -1.99
N ARG A 38 6.21 -4.04 -3.30
CA ARG A 38 5.50 -3.08 -4.17
C ARG A 38 4.03 -2.91 -3.77
N ILE A 39 3.33 -4.00 -3.45
CA ILE A 39 1.93 -3.97 -3.00
C ILE A 39 1.84 -3.25 -1.65
N GLY A 40 2.69 -3.57 -0.68
CA GLY A 40 2.74 -2.86 0.60
C GLY A 40 2.96 -1.36 0.43
N ASN A 41 3.95 -0.98 -0.39
CA ASN A 41 4.26 0.41 -0.71
C ASN A 41 3.05 1.13 -1.35
N PHE A 42 2.34 0.48 -2.26
CA PHE A 42 1.13 1.02 -2.87
C PHE A 42 0.01 1.24 -1.84
N VAL A 43 -0.29 0.26 -1.00
CA VAL A 43 -1.37 0.35 0.00
C VAL A 43 -1.06 1.46 1.02
N ALA A 44 0.19 1.57 1.48
CA ALA A 44 0.63 2.66 2.34
C ALA A 44 0.50 4.04 1.65
N SER A 45 0.91 4.14 0.38
CA SER A 45 0.82 5.40 -0.37
C SER A 45 -0.61 5.90 -0.52
N LYS A 46 -1.60 5.00 -0.64
CA LYS A 46 -3.01 5.36 -0.70
C LYS A 46 -3.56 5.77 0.67
N CYS A 47 -3.16 5.05 1.72
CA CYS A 47 -3.53 5.35 3.10
C CYS A 47 -3.21 6.81 3.44
N ILE A 48 -1.98 7.25 3.16
CA ILE A 48 -1.49 8.57 3.60
C ILE A 48 -2.07 9.77 2.86
N MET A 49 -2.87 9.55 1.82
CA MET A 49 -3.51 10.61 1.02
C MET A 49 -4.84 11.09 1.61
N LYS A 50 -5.30 10.54 2.74
CA LYS A 50 -6.54 10.94 3.41
C LYS A 50 -6.38 10.95 4.92
N MET A 51 -7.21 11.73 5.61
CA MET A 51 -7.22 11.81 7.06
C MET A 51 -7.64 10.47 7.71
N GLY A 52 -6.87 10.03 8.71
CA GLY A 52 -7.11 8.83 9.50
C GLY A 52 -6.67 7.51 8.82
N ALA A 53 -6.38 6.51 9.65
CA ALA A 53 -5.72 5.26 9.24
C ALA A 53 -6.44 4.36 8.21
N ARG A 54 -7.76 4.51 8.04
CA ARG A 54 -8.57 3.58 7.21
C ARG A 54 -9.20 4.24 6.00
N THR A 55 -9.40 5.55 6.02
CA THR A 55 -10.15 6.30 5.00
C THR A 55 -9.48 6.23 3.63
N GLY A 56 -8.15 6.18 3.61
CA GLY A 56 -7.32 6.12 2.41
C GLY A 56 -7.06 4.72 1.87
N LEU A 57 -7.52 3.65 2.54
CA LEU A 57 -7.22 2.29 2.10
C LEU A 57 -7.83 1.98 0.72
N PRO A 58 -7.07 1.38 -0.20
CA PRO A 58 -7.55 1.04 -1.53
C PRO A 58 -8.39 -0.24 -1.53
N TYR A 59 -9.23 -0.38 -2.55
CA TYR A 59 -9.94 -1.63 -2.87
C TYR A 59 -9.18 -2.43 -3.93
N ILE A 60 -9.54 -3.71 -4.12
CA ILE A 60 -8.93 -4.57 -5.14
C ILE A 60 -9.05 -3.96 -6.56
N LYS A 61 -10.16 -3.28 -6.87
CA LYS A 61 -10.32 -2.59 -8.17
C LYS A 61 -9.28 -1.49 -8.42
N ASP A 62 -8.69 -0.94 -7.37
CA ASP A 62 -7.69 0.12 -7.44
C ASP A 62 -6.26 -0.44 -7.65
N GLN A 63 -6.07 -1.77 -7.50
CA GLN A 63 -4.78 -2.43 -7.74
C GLN A 63 -4.38 -2.48 -9.22
N LYS A 64 -5.27 -2.12 -10.17
CA LYS A 64 -4.93 -2.01 -11.60
C LYS A 64 -3.78 -1.03 -11.91
N LEU A 65 -3.34 -0.26 -10.91
CA LEU A 65 -2.18 0.63 -10.97
C LEU A 65 -0.83 -0.09 -10.73
N LEU A 66 -0.85 -1.40 -10.41
CA LEU A 66 0.34 -2.21 -10.16
C LEU A 66 0.76 -3.09 -11.33
N ASP A 67 -0.12 -3.27 -12.33
CA ASP A 67 0.16 -3.93 -13.62
C ASP A 67 1.03 -3.03 -14.51
#